data_AF-A0A956KIV4-F1
#
_entry.id   AF-A0A956KIV4-F1
#
_cell.length_a   1.000
_cell.length_b   1.000
_cell.length_c   1.000
_cell.angle_alpha   90.00
_cell.angle_beta   90.00
_cell.angle_gamma   90.00
#
_symmetry.space_group_name_H-M   'P 1'
#
loop_
_entity.id
_entity.type
_entity.pdbx_description
1 polymer ?
#
loop_
_entity_poly.entity_id
_entity_poly.type
_entity_poly.pdbx_seq_one_letter_code
_entity_poly.pdbx_strand_id
1 'polypeptide(L)'
;AFADDETVESCGFEPAEAGLECEYDYTRHHPLAVVTSESGDVRLLWSRIHHTGTMVSLCQMGGPMFCYWTPQADSSTGALWIGWPEGDSVSGVEVAASFAMSGTAAVDSSGSIHLAVYDLPPGAEGSTVRYLRLAPQ
;
A
#
# COMPACT_ATOMS: atom_id res chain seq x y z
N ALA A 1 3.21 -8.45 -16.57
CA ALA A 1 3.73 -7.08 -16.47
C ALA A 1 2.54 -6.19 -16.19
N PHE A 2 2.46 -5.58 -15.02
CA PHE A 2 1.41 -4.61 -14.73
C PHE A 2 1.74 -3.36 -15.56
N ALA A 3 0.76 -2.86 -16.31
CA ALA A 3 0.94 -1.69 -17.16
C ALA A 3 1.10 -0.46 -16.24
N ASP A 4 2.20 0.26 -16.42
CA ASP A 4 2.42 1.55 -15.76
C ASP A 4 1.47 2.56 -16.40
N ASP A 5 0.36 2.83 -15.70
CA ASP A 5 -0.54 3.95 -15.95
C ASP A 5 0.29 5.24 -15.77
N GLU A 6 0.06 6.29 -16.59
CA GLU A 6 0.82 7.55 -16.63
C GLU A 6 0.63 8.40 -15.36
N THR A 7 1.01 7.83 -14.23
CA THR A 7 0.82 8.32 -12.88
C THR A 7 2.10 9.00 -12.42
N VAL A 8 1.99 10.21 -11.85
CA VAL A 8 3.14 10.89 -11.23
C VAL A 8 3.47 10.10 -9.97
N GLU A 9 4.42 9.17 -10.12
CA GLU A 9 4.81 8.19 -9.09
C GLU A 9 5.30 8.87 -7.79
N SER A 10 5.80 10.11 -7.90
CA SER A 10 6.12 10.98 -6.77
C SER A 10 6.51 12.39 -7.22
N CYS A 11 6.50 13.35 -6.27
CA CYS A 11 7.19 14.63 -6.38
C CYS A 11 8.72 14.42 -6.23
N GLY A 12 9.32 13.64 -7.13
CA GLY A 12 10.69 13.11 -7.02
C GLY A 12 11.82 14.08 -7.37
N PHE A 13 11.50 15.34 -7.71
CA PHE A 13 12.47 16.38 -8.00
C PHE A 13 12.57 17.38 -6.84
N GLU A 14 13.75 17.97 -6.63
CA GLU A 14 13.91 19.03 -5.64
C GLU A 14 13.19 20.31 -6.10
N PRO A 15 12.29 20.91 -5.29
CA PRO A 15 11.64 22.16 -5.66
C PRO A 15 12.65 23.32 -5.70
N ALA A 16 12.49 24.24 -6.65
CA ALA A 16 13.40 25.37 -6.81
C ALA A 16 13.07 26.57 -5.91
N GLU A 17 11.82 26.69 -5.48
CA GLU A 17 11.31 27.79 -4.67
C GLU A 17 10.18 27.33 -3.74
N ALA A 18 9.82 28.16 -2.76
CA ALA A 18 8.78 27.86 -1.78
C ALA A 18 7.38 28.11 -2.37
N GLY A 19 6.41 27.29 -1.98
CA GLY A 19 5.01 27.45 -2.39
C GLY A 19 4.68 26.84 -3.75
N LEU A 20 5.63 26.20 -4.45
CA LEU A 20 5.31 25.29 -5.55
C LEU A 20 4.41 24.17 -5.03
N GLU A 21 3.46 23.77 -5.86
CA GLU A 21 2.57 22.63 -5.64
C GLU A 21 2.94 21.48 -6.57
N CYS A 22 2.80 20.27 -6.08
CA CYS A 22 2.98 19.05 -6.86
C CYS A 22 1.89 18.05 -6.47
N GLU A 23 1.07 17.67 -7.44
CA GLU A 23 0.08 16.61 -7.29
C GLU A 23 0.75 15.25 -7.54
N TYR A 24 0.43 14.28 -6.69
CA TYR A 24 0.80 12.89 -6.91
C TYR A 24 -0.47 12.04 -6.98
N ASP A 25 -0.45 11.07 -7.87
CA ASP A 25 -1.50 10.07 -8.03
C ASP A 25 -0.82 8.82 -8.56
N TYR A 26 -0.75 7.75 -7.76
CA TYR A 26 -0.16 6.47 -8.16
C TYR A 26 -0.69 5.32 -7.30
N THR A 27 -0.58 4.08 -7.80
CA THR A 27 -0.92 2.88 -7.01
C THR A 27 0.33 2.10 -6.64
N ARG A 28 0.44 1.70 -5.37
CA ARG A 28 1.49 0.80 -4.89
C ARG A 28 0.89 -0.51 -4.39
N HIS A 29 1.53 -1.62 -4.78
CA HIS A 29 1.21 -2.96 -4.33
C HIS A 29 2.24 -3.43 -3.30
N HIS A 30 1.78 -3.83 -2.12
CA HIS A 30 2.61 -4.37 -1.05
C HIS A 30 2.32 -5.87 -0.86
N PRO A 31 3.24 -6.77 -1.25
CA PRO A 31 3.07 -8.19 -0.97
C PRO A 31 3.15 -8.43 0.53
N LEU A 32 2.15 -9.09 1.10
CA LEU A 32 2.08 -9.36 2.54
C LEU A 32 2.44 -10.81 2.84
N ALA A 33 1.84 -11.75 2.10
CA ALA A 33 2.11 -13.17 2.25
C ALA A 33 1.68 -13.98 1.02
N VAL A 34 2.28 -15.15 0.88
CA VAL A 34 1.80 -16.23 0.02
C VAL A 34 1.59 -17.44 0.92
N VAL A 35 0.41 -18.04 0.84
CA VAL A 35 0.06 -19.23 1.62
C VAL A 35 -0.43 -20.33 0.71
N THR A 36 -0.19 -21.58 1.14
CA THR A 36 -0.60 -22.77 0.42
C THR A 36 -1.43 -23.67 1.34
N SER A 37 -2.51 -24.24 0.83
CA SER A 37 -3.23 -25.31 1.53
C SER A 37 -2.51 -26.66 1.35
N GLU A 38 -2.93 -27.67 2.12
CA GLU A 38 -2.46 -29.06 1.94
C GLU A 38 -2.85 -29.64 0.57
N SER A 39 -3.95 -29.18 -0.02
CA SER A 39 -4.40 -29.55 -1.37
C SER A 39 -3.57 -28.90 -2.49
N GLY A 40 -2.68 -27.96 -2.16
CA GLY A 40 -1.85 -27.24 -3.13
C GLY A 40 -2.47 -25.93 -3.65
N ASP A 41 -3.58 -25.47 -3.08
CA ASP A 41 -4.19 -24.19 -3.46
C ASP A 41 -3.30 -23.04 -3.00
N VAL A 42 -3.00 -22.12 -3.91
CA VAL A 42 -2.18 -20.93 -3.61
C VAL A 42 -3.08 -19.73 -3.39
N ARG A 43 -2.84 -19.01 -2.29
CA ARG A 43 -3.44 -17.69 -2.03
C ARG A 43 -2.36 -16.64 -1.87
N LEU A 44 -2.55 -15.52 -2.57
CA LEU A 44 -1.72 -14.33 -2.54
C LEU A 44 -2.43 -13.27 -1.69
N LEU A 45 -1.74 -12.69 -0.71
CA LEU A 45 -2.26 -11.59 0.08
C LEU A 45 -1.40 -10.35 -0.17
N TRP A 46 -2.03 -9.25 -0.57
CA TRP A 46 -1.35 -7.98 -0.81
C TRP A 46 -2.23 -6.80 -0.40
N SER A 47 -1.60 -5.68 -0.07
CA SER A 47 -2.29 -4.39 -0.02
C SER A 47 -2.11 -3.65 -1.33
N ARG A 48 -3.19 -3.02 -1.79
CA ARG A 48 -3.20 -2.07 -2.91
C ARG A 48 -3.52 -0.70 -2.32
N ILE A 49 -2.55 0.20 -2.36
CA ILE A 49 -2.68 1.56 -1.83
C ILE A 49 -2.66 2.52 -3.01
N HIS A 50 -3.77 3.23 -3.22
CA HIS A 50 -3.86 4.33 -4.15
C HIS A 50 -3.45 5.59 -3.41
N HIS A 51 -2.26 6.09 -3.73
CA HIS A 51 -1.71 7.31 -3.19
C HIS A 51 -2.20 8.49 -4.02
N THR A 52 -2.88 9.44 -3.39
CA THR A 52 -3.31 10.66 -4.06
C THR A 52 -3.29 11.84 -3.10
N GLY A 53 -2.81 12.99 -3.57
CA GLY A 53 -2.74 14.20 -2.76
C GLY A 53 -1.90 15.31 -3.39
N THR A 54 -1.65 16.32 -2.57
CA THR A 54 -0.88 17.51 -2.97
C THR A 54 0.26 17.73 -1.98
N MET A 55 1.47 17.89 -2.51
CA MET A 55 2.63 18.37 -1.78
C MET A 55 2.86 19.84 -2.07
N VAL A 56 3.28 20.59 -1.05
CA VAL A 56 3.71 21.98 -1.17
C VAL A 56 5.18 22.07 -0.79
N SER A 57 5.95 22.85 -1.52
CA SER A 57 7.37 23.07 -1.23
C SER A 57 7.56 24.05 -0.07
N LEU A 58 8.42 23.67 0.89
CA LEU A 58 8.91 24.54 1.94
C LEU A 58 10.42 24.72 1.80
N CYS A 59 10.91 25.95 1.95
CA CYS A 59 12.34 26.25 1.90
C CYS A 59 12.81 26.78 3.25
N GLN A 60 13.97 26.30 3.72
CA GLN A 60 14.59 26.78 4.96
C GLN A 60 15.69 27.80 4.66
N MET A 61 15.65 28.94 5.36
CA MET A 61 16.67 30.00 5.27
C MET A 61 17.64 29.89 6.44
N GLY A 62 18.69 29.07 6.29
CA GLY A 62 19.66 28.81 7.35
C GLY A 62 21.03 28.30 6.87
N GLY A 63 21.41 28.60 5.63
CA GLY A 63 22.58 28.02 4.96
C GLY A 63 22.41 28.08 3.44
N PRO A 64 22.99 27.15 2.64
CA PRO A 64 22.52 26.97 1.27
C PRO A 64 21.01 26.72 1.32
N MET A 65 20.26 27.48 0.53
CA MET A 65 18.81 27.30 0.44
C MET A 65 18.54 25.89 -0.08
N PHE A 66 17.76 25.12 0.67
CA PHE A 66 17.21 23.85 0.22
C PHE A 66 15.71 23.89 0.40
N CYS A 67 15.00 23.31 -0.56
CA CYS A 67 13.57 23.21 -0.54
C CYS A 67 13.18 21.74 -0.56
N TYR A 68 12.11 21.39 0.13
CA TYR A 68 11.62 20.02 0.16
C TYR A 68 10.09 20.02 0.09
N TRP A 69 9.56 18.93 -0.43
CA TRP A 69 8.12 18.70 -0.49
C TRP A 69 7.59 18.31 0.89
N THR A 70 6.54 19.02 1.34
CA THR A 70 5.75 18.61 2.50
C THR A 70 4.35 18.18 2.03
N PRO A 71 3.79 17.07 2.53
CA PRO A 71 2.39 16.74 2.28
C PRO A 71 1.48 17.82 2.86
N GLN A 72 0.49 18.29 2.09
CA GLN A 72 -0.54 19.21 2.58
C GLN A 72 -1.89 18.51 2.71
N ALA A 73 -2.29 17.76 1.69
CA ALA A 73 -3.51 16.96 1.68
C ALA A 73 -3.16 15.56 1.21
N ASP A 74 -3.62 14.56 1.95
CA ASP A 74 -3.50 13.16 1.60
C ASP A 74 -4.90 12.55 1.58
N SER A 75 -5.36 12.14 0.40
CA SER A 75 -6.63 11.46 0.16
C SER A 75 -6.42 10.01 -0.25
N SER A 76 -5.26 9.44 0.07
CA SER A 76 -4.92 8.07 -0.28
C SER A 76 -5.96 7.09 0.25
N THR A 77 -6.22 6.03 -0.52
CA THR A 77 -7.07 4.92 -0.12
C THR A 77 -6.27 3.62 -0.13
N GLY A 78 -6.64 2.69 0.73
CA GLY A 78 -5.90 1.44 0.88
C GLY A 78 -6.84 0.27 1.07
N ALA A 79 -6.56 -0.83 0.36
CA ALA A 79 -7.33 -2.05 0.41
C ALA A 79 -6.41 -3.27 0.58
N LEU A 80 -6.84 -4.23 1.40
CA LEU A 80 -6.28 -5.57 1.50
C LEU A 80 -7.01 -6.47 0.51
N TRP A 81 -6.24 -7.25 -0.24
CA TRP A 81 -6.72 -8.15 -1.26
C TRP A 81 -6.26 -9.58 -0.97
N ILE A 82 -7.11 -10.53 -1.32
CA ILE A 82 -6.74 -11.94 -1.48
C ILE A 82 -6.94 -12.34 -2.94
N GLY A 83 -5.98 -13.08 -3.49
CA GLY A 83 -6.05 -13.56 -4.85
C GLY A 83 -5.52 -14.97 -5.01
N TRP A 84 -5.73 -15.52 -6.19
CA TRP A 84 -5.34 -16.87 -6.58
C TRP A 84 -4.94 -16.88 -8.06
N PRO A 85 -4.03 -17.79 -8.45
CA PRO A 85 -3.70 -17.98 -9.85
C PRO A 85 -4.93 -18.45 -10.65
N GLU A 86 -5.15 -17.84 -11.81
CA GLU A 86 -6.16 -18.25 -12.79
C GLU A 86 -5.52 -18.20 -14.19
N GLY A 87 -5.00 -19.35 -14.63
CA GLY A 87 -4.18 -19.44 -15.84
C GLY A 87 -2.90 -18.60 -15.73
N ASP A 88 -2.70 -17.70 -16.69
CA ASP A 88 -1.57 -16.76 -16.72
C ASP A 88 -1.84 -15.45 -15.96
N SER A 89 -2.94 -15.39 -15.19
CA SER A 89 -3.39 -14.19 -14.47
C SER A 89 -3.57 -14.47 -12.98
N VAL A 90 -3.76 -13.40 -12.21
CA VAL A 90 -4.17 -13.48 -10.81
C VAL A 90 -5.56 -12.87 -10.70
N SER A 91 -6.50 -13.69 -10.26
CA SER A 91 -7.83 -13.24 -9.84
C SER A 91 -7.82 -12.93 -8.36
N GLY A 92 -8.71 -12.06 -7.90
CA GLY A 92 -8.78 -11.72 -6.48
C GLY A 92 -9.94 -10.82 -6.11
N VAL A 93 -10.10 -10.63 -4.81
CA VAL A 93 -11.16 -9.84 -4.21
C VAL A 93 -10.61 -9.00 -3.06
N GLU A 94 -11.15 -7.79 -2.90
CA GLU A 94 -10.90 -6.96 -1.74
C GLU A 94 -11.57 -7.59 -0.50
N VAL A 95 -10.81 -7.69 0.59
CA VAL A 95 -11.30 -8.27 1.85
C VAL A 95 -11.55 -7.22 2.93
N ALA A 96 -10.85 -6.09 2.90
CA ALA A 96 -11.00 -4.99 3.86
C ALA A 96 -10.22 -3.75 3.43
N ALA A 97 -10.59 -2.57 3.93
CA ALA A 97 -9.70 -1.41 3.92
C ALA A 97 -8.40 -1.70 4.70
N SER A 98 -7.26 -1.26 4.19
CA SER A 98 -5.93 -1.51 4.78
C SER A 98 -4.83 -0.65 4.16
N PHE A 99 -3.92 -0.18 4.98
CA PHE A 99 -2.65 0.45 4.58
C PHE A 99 -1.48 -0.42 5.05
N ALA A 100 -1.62 -1.74 4.93
CA ALA A 100 -0.64 -2.66 5.42
C ALA A 100 0.56 -2.67 4.47
N MET A 101 1.75 -2.44 5.01
CA MET A 101 3.00 -2.53 4.25
C MET A 101 3.72 -3.85 4.49
N SER A 102 3.34 -4.57 5.54
CA SER A 102 3.87 -5.88 5.90
C SER A 102 2.80 -6.71 6.61
N GLY A 103 2.99 -8.03 6.59
CA GLY A 103 2.10 -8.95 7.26
C GLY A 103 2.76 -10.30 7.51
N THR A 104 2.06 -11.14 8.26
CA THR A 104 2.44 -12.54 8.46
C THR A 104 1.17 -13.37 8.42
N ALA A 105 1.20 -14.44 7.62
CA ALA A 105 0.07 -15.33 7.46
C ALA A 105 0.43 -16.77 7.85
N ALA A 106 -0.55 -17.50 8.36
CA ALA A 106 -0.49 -18.93 8.62
C ALA A 106 -1.82 -19.58 8.22
N VAL A 107 -1.76 -20.86 7.84
CA VAL A 107 -2.95 -21.68 7.54
C VAL A 107 -3.14 -22.66 8.68
N ASP A 108 -4.35 -22.74 9.24
CA ASP A 108 -4.67 -23.75 10.26
C ASP A 108 -5.08 -25.09 9.64
N SER A 109 -5.28 -26.10 10.49
CA SER A 109 -5.69 -27.45 10.05
C SER A 109 -7.10 -27.51 9.44
N SER A 110 -7.89 -26.44 9.54
CA SER A 110 -9.20 -26.33 8.89
C SER A 110 -9.10 -25.64 7.52
N GLY A 111 -7.91 -25.19 7.12
CA GLY A 111 -7.69 -24.41 5.91
C GLY A 111 -8.00 -22.92 6.08
N SER A 112 -8.28 -22.45 7.30
CA SER A 112 -8.50 -21.02 7.54
C SER A 112 -7.16 -20.28 7.46
N ILE A 113 -7.15 -19.10 6.84
CA ILE A 113 -5.97 -18.23 6.81
C ILE A 113 -6.06 -17.26 7.97
N HIS A 114 -5.02 -17.24 8.78
CA HIS A 114 -4.80 -16.28 9.86
C HIS A 114 -3.77 -15.27 9.39
N LEU A 115 -4.16 -14.00 9.30
CA LEU A 115 -3.31 -12.91 8.84
C LEU A 115 -3.19 -11.87 9.95
N ALA A 116 -1.96 -11.55 10.35
CA ALA A 116 -1.64 -10.34 11.08
C ALA A 116 -1.04 -9.33 10.10
N VAL A 117 -1.58 -8.12 10.05
CA VAL A 117 -1.07 -7.02 9.22
C VAL A 117 -0.61 -5.86 10.10
N TYR A 118 0.41 -5.14 9.61
CA TYR A 118 0.94 -3.93 10.23
C TYR A 118 0.49 -2.74 9.39
N ASP A 119 -0.63 -2.14 9.79
CA ASP A 119 -1.30 -1.03 9.11
C ASP A 119 -0.73 0.30 9.60
N LEU A 120 -0.41 1.21 8.67
CA LEU A 120 -0.04 2.60 8.96
C LEU A 120 -0.82 3.55 8.03
N PRO A 121 -2.08 3.87 8.36
CA PRO A 121 -2.88 4.77 7.53
C PRO A 121 -2.33 6.21 7.56
N PRO A 122 -2.65 7.04 6.54
CA PRO A 122 -2.28 8.45 6.52
C PRO A 122 -2.67 9.18 7.82
N GLY A 123 -1.72 9.94 8.37
CA GLY A 123 -1.91 10.69 9.62
C GLY A 123 -1.82 9.88 10.92
N ALA A 124 -1.54 8.57 10.87
CA ALA A 124 -1.33 7.79 12.08
C ALA A 124 0.03 8.11 12.74
N GLU A 125 0.02 8.25 14.08
CA GLU A 125 1.24 8.47 14.88
C GLU A 125 2.06 7.19 15.10
N GLY A 126 1.57 6.04 14.64
CA GLY A 126 2.25 4.75 14.78
C GLY A 126 1.53 3.62 14.06
N SER A 127 2.21 2.48 13.93
CA SER A 127 1.64 1.29 13.30
C SER A 127 0.62 0.61 14.22
N THR A 128 -0.49 0.18 13.63
CA THR A 128 -1.47 -0.69 14.30
C THR A 128 -1.33 -2.12 13.80
N VAL A 129 -1.52 -3.09 14.69
CA VAL A 129 -1.60 -4.50 14.30
C VAL A 129 -3.06 -4.90 14.22
N ARG A 130 -3.48 -5.38 13.06
CA ARG A 130 -4.83 -5.90 12.85
C ARG A 130 -4.77 -7.36 12.47
N TYR A 131 -5.65 -8.14 13.07
CA TYR A 131 -5.77 -9.56 12.84
C TYR A 131 -7.02 -9.87 12.03
N LEU A 132 -6.87 -10.70 11.00
CA LEU A 132 -7.95 -11.19 10.16
C LEU A 132 -7.90 -12.72 10.14
N ARG A 133 -9.09 -13.34 10.21
CA ARG A 133 -9.28 -14.76 9.94
C ARG A 133 -10.17 -14.89 8.71
N LEU A 134 -9.64 -15.49 7.66
CA LEU A 134 -10.36 -15.78 6.43
C LEU A 134 -10.74 -17.26 6.46
N ALA A 135 -12.06 -17.54 6.42
CA ALA A 135 -12.55 -18.90 6.36
C ALA A 135 -12.22 -19.54 4.99
N PRO A 136 -12.10 -20.87 4.90
CA PRO A 136 -12.04 -21.57 3.62
C PRO A 136 -13.26 -21.21 2.77
N GLN A 137 -13.05 -21.06 1.46
CA GLN A 137 -14.13 -20.93 0.48
C GLN A 137 -14.39 -22.27 -0.20
#